data_AF-A0A7J2XXK9-F1
#
_entry.id   AF-A0A7J2XXK9-F1
#
_cell.length_a   1.000
_cell.length_b   1.000
_cell.length_c   1.000
_cell.angle_alpha   90.00
_cell.angle_beta   90.00
_cell.angle_gamma   90.00
#
_symmetry.space_group_name_H-M   'P 1'
#
loop_
_entity.id
_entity.type
_entity.pdbx_description
1 polymer ?
#
loop_
_entity_poly.entity_id
_entity_poly.type
_entity_poly.pdbx_seq_one_letter_code
_entity_poly.pdbx_strand_id
1 'polypeptide(L)'
;MAGGFKEMRRRGKETFCCGAGGANYWYQTGESLMAKERVKEAREVAKNLVVACPFCYAMLNDAMKGMGIEDMRVLEISELISESSRDKS
;
A
#
# COMPACT_ATOMS: atom_id res chain seq x y z
N MET A 1 0.07 -1.43 -27.84
CA MET A 1 -0.18 -0.90 -26.48
C MET A 1 1.08 -1.13 -25.66
N ALA A 2 1.92 -0.12 -25.48
CA ALA A 2 3.09 -0.22 -24.61
C ALA A 2 3.33 1.15 -23.97
N GLY A 3 2.40 1.59 -23.13
CA GLY A 3 2.64 2.69 -22.21
C GLY A 3 3.59 2.19 -21.12
N GLY A 4 4.66 2.92 -20.83
CA GLY A 4 5.70 2.53 -19.90
C GLY A 4 5.18 2.41 -18.46
N PHE A 5 4.84 1.19 -18.03
CA PHE A 5 4.55 0.91 -16.64
C PHE A 5 5.86 0.71 -15.89
N LYS A 6 6.03 1.47 -14.79
CA LYS A 6 7.19 1.34 -13.90
C LYS A 6 6.79 0.46 -12.72
N GLU A 7 7.38 -0.74 -12.64
CA GLU A 7 7.18 -1.62 -11.49
C GLU A 7 8.01 -1.16 -10.28
N MET A 8 7.57 -1.52 -9.07
CA MET A 8 8.36 -1.34 -7.85
C MET A 8 9.70 -2.08 -7.95
N ARG A 9 10.70 -1.59 -7.21
CA ARG A 9 12.05 -2.19 -7.15
C ARG A 9 12.00 -3.70 -6.89
N ARG A 10 11.31 -4.12 -5.83
CA ARG A 10 11.11 -5.54 -5.48
C ARG A 10 9.72 -6.01 -5.91
N ARG A 11 9.70 -7.02 -6.79
CA ARG A 11 8.49 -7.52 -7.46
C ARG A 11 8.58 -9.00 -7.80
N GLY A 12 7.46 -9.61 -8.17
CA GLY A 12 7.41 -11.03 -8.50
C GLY A 12 7.93 -11.89 -7.35
N LYS A 13 8.98 -12.69 -7.61
CA LYS A 13 9.60 -13.56 -6.59
C LYS A 13 10.38 -12.82 -5.51
N GLU A 14 10.75 -11.56 -5.75
CA GLU A 14 11.46 -10.71 -4.78
C GLU A 14 10.50 -9.85 -3.94
N THR A 15 9.19 -10.00 -4.15
CA THR A 15 8.18 -9.30 -3.34
C THR A 15 8.21 -9.77 -1.89
N PHE A 16 7.65 -8.96 -1.00
CA PHE A 16 7.56 -9.27 0.42
C PHE A 16 6.23 -8.78 1.03
N CYS A 17 5.94 -9.28 2.23
CA CYS A 17 4.70 -9.03 2.98
C CYS A 17 4.65 -7.61 3.57
N CYS A 18 3.46 -7.09 3.86
CA CYS A 18 3.25 -5.85 4.62
C CYS A 18 3.64 -5.97 6.11
N GLY A 19 3.75 -7.19 6.63
CA GLY A 19 4.11 -7.47 8.03
C GLY A 19 2.92 -7.60 9.00
N ALA A 20 1.67 -7.47 8.53
CA ALA A 20 0.49 -7.52 9.42
C ALA A 20 0.01 -8.93 9.80
N GLY A 21 0.34 -9.94 8.98
CA GLY A 21 -0.15 -11.31 9.15
C GLY A 21 0.34 -11.98 10.44
N GLY A 22 -0.33 -13.05 10.89
CA GLY A 22 0.05 -13.77 12.11
C GLY A 22 -0.14 -12.94 13.39
N ALA A 23 -1.16 -12.06 13.40
CA ALA A 23 -1.48 -11.14 14.50
C ALA A 23 -0.43 -10.05 14.81
N ASN A 24 0.61 -9.90 13.98
CA ASN A 24 1.66 -8.90 14.16
C ASN A 24 1.13 -7.45 14.17
N TYR A 25 -0.01 -7.18 13.53
CA TYR A 25 -0.66 -5.86 13.61
C TYR A 25 -0.97 -5.42 15.06
N TRP A 26 -1.36 -6.35 15.95
CA TRP A 26 -1.74 -6.02 17.33
C TRP A 26 -0.57 -6.10 18.33
N TYR A 27 0.39 -7.00 18.12
CA TYR A 27 1.44 -7.31 19.09
C TYR A 27 2.66 -6.36 19.06
N GLN A 28 2.46 -5.05 18.83
CA GLN A 28 3.51 -3.99 18.85
C GLN A 28 4.35 -3.80 17.58
N THR A 29 3.76 -3.84 16.37
CA THR A 29 4.40 -3.25 15.17
C THR A 29 3.46 -2.32 14.42
N GLY A 30 2.71 -1.45 15.11
CA GLY A 30 1.76 -0.50 14.47
C GLY A 30 2.34 0.21 13.24
N GLU A 31 3.67 0.31 13.16
CA GLU A 31 4.39 0.48 11.92
C GLU A 31 5.48 -0.60 11.77
N SER A 32 5.25 -1.61 10.92
CA SER A 32 6.28 -2.61 10.60
C SER A 32 7.39 -2.00 9.73
N LEU A 33 8.66 -2.36 9.97
CA LEU A 33 9.77 -2.00 9.07
C LEU A 33 9.49 -2.46 7.63
N MET A 34 8.80 -3.60 7.47
CA MET A 34 8.39 -4.10 6.15
C MET A 34 7.39 -3.14 5.50
N ALA A 35 6.39 -2.67 6.26
CA ALA A 35 5.40 -1.71 5.77
C ALA A 35 6.06 -0.40 5.33
N LYS A 36 6.98 0.15 6.13
CA LYS A 36 7.72 1.38 5.79
C LYS A 36 8.51 1.24 4.50
N GLU A 37 9.24 0.14 4.33
CA GLU A 37 10.00 -0.12 3.11
C GLU A 37 9.08 -0.30 1.90
N ARG A 38 7.93 -0.95 2.08
CA ARG A 38 6.97 -1.13 0.99
C ARG A 38 6.31 0.18 0.55
N VAL A 39 5.99 1.06 1.51
CA VAL A 39 5.47 2.40 1.22
C VAL A 39 6.49 3.23 0.44
N LYS A 40 7.78 3.20 0.82
CA LYS A 40 8.84 3.89 0.07
C LYS A 40 8.92 3.43 -1.39
N GLU A 41 8.97 2.11 -1.61
CA GLU A 41 9.03 1.55 -2.97
C GLU A 41 7.82 1.93 -3.82
N ALA A 42 6.63 1.92 -3.22
CA ALA A 42 5.40 2.30 -3.91
C ALA A 42 5.41 3.80 -4.28
N ARG A 43 5.88 4.67 -3.38
CA ARG A 43 5.95 6.13 -3.59
C ARG A 43 6.89 6.51 -4.74
N GLU A 44 7.93 5.72 -5.01
CA GLU A 44 8.86 5.94 -6.13
C GLU A 44 8.22 5.73 -7.52
N VAL A 45 7.06 5.08 -7.57
CA VAL A 45 6.41 4.67 -8.84
C VAL A 45 4.97 5.19 -8.98
N ALA A 46 4.26 5.45 -7.89
CA ALA A 46 2.85 5.84 -7.92
C ALA A 46 2.43 6.69 -6.71
N LYS A 47 1.33 7.44 -6.88
CA LYS A 47 0.67 8.23 -5.82
C LYS A 47 -0.41 7.46 -5.05
N ASN A 48 -0.87 6.34 -5.59
CA ASN A 48 -1.90 5.49 -4.97
C ASN A 48 -1.32 4.08 -4.82
N LEU A 49 -1.33 3.55 -3.60
CA LEU A 49 -1.06 2.14 -3.31
C LEU A 49 -2.38 1.45 -2.98
N VAL A 50 -2.77 0.51 -3.85
CA VAL A 50 -4.05 -0.19 -3.73
C VAL A 50 -3.78 -1.60 -3.21
N VAL A 51 -4.56 -2.02 -2.21
CA VAL A 51 -4.49 -3.36 -1.62
C VAL A 51 -5.87 -4.01 -1.57
N ALA A 52 -5.90 -5.33 -1.46
CA ALA A 52 -7.15 -6.11 -1.40
C ALA A 52 -7.33 -6.82 -0.04
N CYS A 53 -6.56 -6.42 0.98
CA CYS A 53 -6.58 -7.05 2.30
C CYS A 53 -6.63 -5.96 3.37
N PRO A 54 -7.67 -5.96 4.24
CA PRO A 54 -7.87 -4.90 5.23
C PRO A 54 -6.71 -4.75 6.21
N PHE A 55 -6.00 -5.85 6.50
CA PHE A 55 -4.80 -5.80 7.35
C PHE A 55 -3.60 -5.18 6.64
N CYS A 56 -3.46 -5.40 5.32
CA CYS A 56 -2.45 -4.69 4.54
C CYS A 56 -2.76 -3.20 4.52
N TYR A 57 -4.03 -2.80 4.32
CA TYR A 57 -4.43 -1.40 4.36
C TYR A 57 -4.08 -0.78 5.70
N ALA A 58 -4.55 -1.36 6.81
CA ALA A 58 -4.31 -0.81 8.15
C ALA A 58 -2.80 -0.62 8.41
N MET A 59 -2.01 -1.67 8.20
CA MET A 59 -0.56 -1.65 8.44
C MET A 59 0.20 -0.67 7.53
N LEU A 60 -0.13 -0.60 6.24
CA LEU A 60 0.56 0.29 5.30
C LEU A 60 0.13 1.75 5.48
N ASN A 61 -1.14 2.00 5.78
CA ASN A 61 -1.68 3.33 6.05
C ASN A 61 -1.11 3.91 7.34
N ASP A 62 -1.02 3.09 8.40
CA ASP A 62 -0.40 3.51 9.66
C ASP A 62 1.10 3.78 9.47
N ALA A 63 1.82 2.91 8.75
CA ALA A 63 3.23 3.15 8.40
C ALA A 63 3.42 4.43 7.56
N MET A 64 2.56 4.69 6.59
CA MET A 64 2.60 5.91 5.76
C MET A 64 2.40 7.17 6.60
N LYS A 65 1.37 7.17 7.47
CA LYS A 65 1.08 8.28 8.39
C LYS A 65 2.21 8.49 9.39
N GLY A 66 2.74 7.41 9.95
CA GLY A 66 3.90 7.40 10.84
C GLY A 66 5.16 8.00 10.25
N MET A 67 5.33 7.85 8.94
CA MET A 67 6.42 8.44 8.18
C MET A 67 6.16 9.91 7.77
N GLY A 68 4.99 10.47 8.08
CA GLY A 68 4.61 11.83 7.68
C GLY A 68 4.46 12.00 6.17
N ILE A 69 4.06 10.94 5.45
CA ILE A 69 3.86 10.99 4.00
C ILE A 69 2.42 11.44 3.71
N GLU A 70 2.28 12.57 3.02
CA GLU A 70 0.97 13.19 2.70
C GLU A 70 0.69 13.26 1.19
N ASP A 71 1.68 13.02 0.34
CA ASP A 71 1.58 13.10 -1.13
C ASP A 71 1.15 11.77 -1.79
N MET A 72 0.74 10.79 -0.98
CA MET A 72 0.38 9.45 -1.39
C MET A 72 -0.86 8.96 -0.62
N ARG A 73 -1.68 8.10 -1.24
CA ARG A 73 -2.82 7.43 -0.60
C ARG A 73 -2.61 5.92 -0.57
N VAL A 74 -3.02 5.27 0.52
CA VAL A 74 -3.26 3.83 0.57
C VAL A 74 -4.76 3.60 0.47
N LEU A 75 -5.20 2.71 -0.43
CA LEU A 75 -6.61 2.47 -0.73
C LEU A 75 -6.90 0.97 -0.68
N GLU A 76 -8.12 0.64 -0.27
CA GLU A 76 -8.69 -0.69 -0.52
C GLU A 76 -9.21 -0.78 -1.96
N ILE A 77 -9.16 -1.97 -2.55
CA ILE A 77 -9.65 -2.21 -3.91
C ILE A 77 -11.15 -1.88 -4.04
N SER A 78 -11.94 -2.13 -2.99
CA SER A 78 -13.36 -1.81 -2.93
C SER A 78 -13.62 -0.30 -2.97
N GLU A 79 -12.77 0.49 -2.31
CA GLU A 79 -12.82 1.96 -2.32
C GLU A 79 -12.52 2.50 -3.71
N LEU A 80 -11.45 2.00 -4.36
CA LEU A 80 -11.11 2.38 -5.73
C LEU A 80 -12.25 2.09 -6.72
N ILE A 81 -12.88 0.91 -6.60
CA ILE A 81 -14.02 0.54 -7.45
C ILE A 81 -15.22 1.49 -7.18
N SER A 82 -15.47 1.82 -5.91
CA SER A 82 -16.56 2.73 -5.54
C SER A 82 -16.33 4.15 -6.08
N GLU A 83 -15.12 4.70 -5.92
CA GLU A 83 -14.73 6.00 -6.48
C GLU A 83 -14.95 6.01 -8.01
N SER A 84 -14.45 4.99 -8.71
CA SER A 84 -14.59 4.89 -10.17
C SER A 84 -16.04 4.71 -10.66
N SER A 85 -16.93 4.18 -9.82
CA SER A 85 -18.34 3.96 -10.19
C SER A 85 -19.17 5.23 -9.99
N ARG A 86 -18.80 6.07 -9.00
CA ARG A 86 -19.47 7.35 -8.72
C ARG A 86 -19.08 8.44 -9.72
N ASP A 87 -17.85 8.43 -10.22
CA ASP A 87 -17.31 9.41 -11.17
C ASP A 87 -17.91 9.30 -12.60
N LYS A 88 -18.74 8.27 -12.85
CA LYS A 88 -19.47 8.07 -14.12
C LYS A 88 -20.95 8.50 -14.05
N SER A 89 -21.38 9.13 -12.96
CA SER A 89 -22.76 9.63 -12.76
C SER A 89 -22.87 11.11 -13.05
#